data_AF-A0A970SPH5-F1
#
_entry.id   AF-A0A970SPH5-F1
#
_cell.length_a   1.000
_cell.length_b   1.000
_cell.length_c   1.000
_cell.angle_alpha   90.00
_cell.angle_beta   90.00
_cell.angle_gamma   90.00
#
_symmetry.space_group_name_H-M   'P 1'
#
loop_
_entity.id
_entity.type
_entity.pdbx_description
1 polymer ?
#
loop_
_entity_poly.entity_id
_entity_poly.type
_entity_poly.pdbx_seq_one_letter_code
_entity_poly.pdbx_strand_id
1 'polypeptide(L)' 'YREDDDDYYTQPGMLFRLMTPDKQKLLFCNTARAMGDAPDEIKIRHIGNCLKADPDYGKGVAEALGISLDRVSE' A
#
# COMPACT_ATOMS: atom_id res chain seq x y z
N TYR A 1 7.94 -1.78 -22.02
CA TYR A 1 7.94 -0.83 -20.91
C TYR A 1 7.99 0.57 -21.51
N ARG A 2 7.24 1.55 -20.98
CA ARG A 2 7.42 2.96 -21.39
C ARG A 2 8.67 3.45 -20.69
N GLU A 3 9.75 3.65 -21.42
CA GLU A 3 11.03 4.12 -20.86
C GLU A 3 10.89 5.54 -20.26
N ASP A 4 9.90 6.31 -20.72
CA ASP A 4 9.72 7.72 -20.36
C ASP A 4 8.67 7.97 -19.25
N ASP A 5 8.07 6.93 -18.66
CA ASP A 5 7.02 7.09 -17.64
C ASP A 5 7.22 6.11 -16.47
N ASP A 6 7.77 6.65 -15.38
CA ASP A 6 8.05 5.98 -14.11
C ASP A 6 7.24 6.53 -12.92
N ASP A 7 6.32 7.47 -13.15
CA ASP A 7 5.47 8.07 -12.12
C ASP A 7 4.24 7.19 -11.80
N TYR A 8 4.52 6.03 -11.21
CA TYR A 8 3.48 5.07 -10.85
C TYR A 8 2.73 5.41 -9.55
N TYR A 9 3.20 6.40 -8.79
CA TYR A 9 2.84 6.55 -7.38
C TYR A 9 2.19 7.89 -7.04
N THR A 10 2.38 8.93 -7.86
CA THR A 10 1.78 10.26 -7.61
C THR A 10 0.25 10.19 -7.64
N GLN A 11 -0.34 9.62 -8.69
CA GLN A 11 -1.81 9.58 -8.82
C GLN A 11 -2.49 8.75 -7.71
N PRO A 12 -2.03 7.54 -7.37
CA PRO A 12 -2.59 6.79 -6.23
C PRO A 12 -2.45 7.53 -4.90
N GLY A 13 -1.31 8.19 -4.66
CA GLY A 13 -1.08 8.99 -3.46
C GLY A 13 -2.06 10.17 -3.35
N MET A 14 -2.28 10.88 -4.46
CA MET A 14 -3.29 11.95 -4.51
C MET A 14 -4.70 11.43 -4.23
N LEU A 15 -5.08 10.30 -4.82
CA LEU A 15 -6.38 9.69 -4.57
C LEU A 15 -6.56 9.30 -3.09
N PHE A 16 -5.53 8.71 -2.49
CA PHE A 16 -5.55 8.32 -1.07
C PHE A 16 -5.74 9.52 -0.14
N ARG A 17 -5.06 10.65 -0.41
CA ARG A 17 -5.17 11.89 0.39
C ARG A 17 -6.54 12.56 0.28
N LEU A 18 -7.31 12.28 -0.77
CA LEU A 18 -8.69 12.76 -0.92
C LEU A 18 -9.71 11.90 -0.15
N MET A 19 -9.32 10.73 0.35
CA MET A 19 -10.22 9.86 1.09
C MET A 19 -10.41 10.35 2.54
N THR A 20 -11.61 10.17 3.08
CA THR A 20 -11.85 10.36 4.51
C THR A 20 -11.16 9.24 5.32
N PRO A 21 -10.85 9.46 6.61
CA PRO A 21 -10.22 8.44 7.45
C PRO A 21 -10.97 7.09 7.45
N ASP A 22 -12.31 7.12 7.46
CA ASP A 22 -13.11 5.89 7.38
C ASP A 22 -12.94 5.14 6.05
N LYS A 23 -12.85 5.88 4.93
CA LYS A 23 -12.60 5.29 3.61
C LYS A 23 -11.18 4.73 3.50
N GLN A 24 -10.19 5.40 4.09
CA GLN A 24 -8.82 4.89 4.18
C GLN A 24 -8.78 3.59 4.98
N LYS A 25 -9.45 3.54 6.14
CA LYS A 25 -9.57 2.30 6.93
C LYS A 25 -10.23 1.17 6.15
N LEU A 26 -11.32 1.47 5.43
CA LEU A 26 -11.97 0.48 4.55
C LEU A 26 -11.02 -0.02 3.46
N LEU A 27 -10.24 0.87 2.84
CA LEU A 27 -9.23 0.52 1.84
C LEU A 27 -8.21 -0.47 2.41
N PHE A 28 -7.65 -0.19 3.59
CA PHE A 28 -6.67 -1.08 4.23
C PHE A 28 -7.28 -2.47 4.52
N CYS A 29 -8.46 -2.50 5.15
CA CYS A 29 -9.11 -3.75 5.53
C CYS A 29 -9.57 -4.57 4.30
N ASN A 30 -10.02 -3.91 3.23
CA ASN A 30 -10.37 -4.57 1.97
C ASN A 30 -9.12 -5.18 1.32
N THR A 31 -8.03 -4.42 1.26
CA THR A 31 -6.76 -4.87 0.67
C THR A 31 -6.21 -6.07 1.43
N ALA A 32 -6.17 -6.02 2.77
CA ALA A 32 -5.69 -7.13 3.58
C ALA A 32 -6.51 -8.41 3.38
N ARG A 33 -7.84 -8.30 3.33
CA ARG A 33 -8.73 -9.44 3.04
C ARG A 33 -8.51 -10.01 1.65
N ALA A 34 -8.33 -9.15 0.64
CA ALA A 34 -8.12 -9.57 -0.74
C ALA A 34 -6.76 -10.24 -0.96
N MET A 35 -5.73 -9.83 -0.21
CA MET A 35 -4.41 -10.47 -0.25
C MET A 35 -4.41 -11.89 0.32
N GLY A 36 -5.37 -12.24 1.18
CA GLY A 36 -5.61 -13.62 1.63
C GLY A 36 -4.34 -14.37 2.04
N ASP A 37 -4.16 -15.55 1.44
CA ASP A 37 -3.02 -16.45 1.65
C ASP A 37 -1.84 -16.20 0.70
N ALA A 38 -1.80 -15.04 0.03
CA ALA A 38 -0.67 -14.67 -0.82
C ALA A 38 0.66 -14.75 -0.03
N PRO A 39 1.77 -15.16 -0.69
CA PRO A 39 3.07 -15.23 -0.05
C PRO A 39 3.50 -13.91 0.58
N ASP A 40 4.23 -13.99 1.70
CA ASP A 40 4.70 -12.82 2.47
C ASP A 40 5.47 -11.82 1.60
N GLU A 41 6.31 -12.31 0.68
CA GLU A 41 7.07 -11.47 -0.26
C GLU A 41 6.18 -10.61 -1.16
N ILE A 42 5.01 -11.10 -1.55
CA ILE A 42 4.04 -10.37 -2.38
C ILE A 42 3.36 -9.30 -1.55
N LYS A 43 2.98 -9.63 -0.32
CA LYS A 43 2.38 -8.70 0.64
C LYS A 43 3.35 -7.57 0.98
N ILE A 44 4.61 -7.90 1.28
CA ILE A 44 5.69 -6.94 1.56
C ILE A 44 5.92 -6.03 0.34
N ARG A 45 5.97 -6.59 -0.87
CA ARG A 45 6.12 -5.79 -2.11
C ARG A 45 4.95 -4.81 -2.29
N HIS A 46 3.71 -5.24 -2.00
CA HIS A 46 2.55 -4.36 -2.09
C HIS A 46 2.62 -3.22 -1.07
N ILE A 47 3.00 -3.52 0.18
CA ILE A 47 3.21 -2.50 1.22
C ILE A 47 4.26 -1.48 0.76
N GLY A 48 5.40 -1.94 0.20
CA GLY A 48 6.44 -1.06 -0.33
C GLY A 48 5.93 -0.12 -1.43
N ASN A 49 5.11 -0.63 -2.34
CA ASN A 49 4.47 0.21 -3.37
C ASN A 49 3.47 1.21 -2.76
N CYS A 50 2.71 0.82 -1.74
CA CYS A 50 1.82 1.73 -1.03
C CYS A 50 2.60 2.83 -0.30
N LEU A 51 3.75 2.53 0.32
CA LEU A 51 4.63 3.52 0.95
C LEU A 51 5.16 4.55 -0.06
N LYS A 52 5.50 4.11 -1.28
CA LYS A 52 5.92 5.01 -2.38
C LYS A 52 4.82 5.96 -2.81
N ALA A 53 3.54 5.54 -2.73
CA ALA A 53 2.40 6.40 -3.02
C ALA A 53 2.09 7.39 -1.87
N ASP A 54 2.04 6.87 -0.64
CA ASP A 54 1.89 7.66 0.57
C ASP A 54 2.36 6.87 1.82
N PRO A 55 3.16 7.46 2.73
CA PRO A 55 3.63 6.78 3.93
C PRO A 55 2.50 6.22 4.81
N ASP A 56 1.39 6.94 4.96
CA ASP A 56 0.28 6.51 5.80
C ASP A 56 -0.59 5.46 5.12
N TYR A 57 -0.61 5.44 3.78
CA TYR A 57 -1.21 4.33 3.03
C TYR A 57 -0.43 3.05 3.28
N GLY A 58 0.89 3.06 3.10
CA GLY A 58 1.72 1.88 3.34
C GLY A 58 1.63 1.38 4.79
N LYS A 59 1.71 2.28 5.78
CA LYS A 59 1.52 1.94 7.20
C LYS A 59 0.17 1.28 7.47
N GLY A 60 -0.91 1.85 6.96
CA GLY A 60 -2.26 1.32 7.18
C GLY A 60 -2.46 -0.08 6.58
N VAL A 61 -1.89 -0.34 5.40
CA VAL A 61 -1.91 -1.67 4.79
C VAL A 61 -1.04 -2.66 5.56
N ALA A 62 0.13 -2.25 6.03
CA ALA A 62 1.02 -3.07 6.84
C ALA A 62 0.36 -3.50 8.16
N GLU A 63 -0.27 -2.56 8.87
CA GLU A 63 -1.03 -2.82 10.09
C GLU A 63 -2.19 -3.79 9.82
N ALA A 64 -2.97 -3.57 8.75
CA ALA A 64 -4.08 -4.44 8.40
C ALA A 64 -3.66 -5.88 8.03
N LEU A 65 -2.44 -6.05 7.51
CA LEU A 65 -1.85 -7.34 7.19
C LEU A 65 -1.07 -7.97 8.37
N GLY A 66 -0.89 -7.25 9.48
CA GLY A 66 -0.07 -7.70 10.61
C GLY A 66 1.42 -7.85 10.26
N ILE A 67 1.91 -7.09 9.28
CA ILE A 67 3.31 -7.11 8.84
C ILE A 67 3.99 -5.85 9.37
N SER A 68 5.09 -6.04 10.08
CA SER A 68 5.88 -4.91 10.58
C SER A 68 6.69 -4.26 9.46
N LEU A 69 6.84 -2.93 9.50
CA LEU A 69 7.48 -2.14 8.44
C LEU A 69 8.99 -2.36 8.34
N ASP A 70 9.63 -2.89 9.39
CA ASP A 70 11.04 -3.33 9.34
C ASP A 70 11.28 -4.45 8.31
N ARG A 71 10.22 -5.21 7.98
CA ARG A 71 10.27 -6.26 6.95
C ARG A 71 10.16 -5.70 5.53
N VAL A 72 9.84 -4.41 5.38
CA VAL A 72 9.72 -3.73 4.09
C VAL A 72 11.03 -2.97 3.87
N SER A 73 12.00 -3.65 3.25
CA SER A 73 13.22 -2.98 2.81
C SER A 73 12.91 -2.03 1.65
N GLU A 74 13.49 -0.82 1.67
CA GLU A 74 13.47 0.12 0.54
C GLU A 74 14.02 -0.49 -0.76
#